data_AF-A0A2K3JNH9-F1
#
_entry.id   AF-A0A2K3JNH9-F1
#
_cell.length_a   1.000
_cell.length_b   1.000
_cell.length_c   1.000
_cell.angle_alpha   90.00
_cell.angle_beta   90.00
_cell.angle_gamma   90.00
#
_symmetry.space_group_name_H-M   'P 1'
#
loop_
_entity.id
_entity.type
_entity.pdbx_description
1 polymer ?
#
loop_
_entity_poly.entity_id
_entity_poly.type
_entity_poly.pdbx_seq_one_letter_code
_entity_poly.pdbx_strand_id
1 'polypeptide(L)' 'MAIYSITIYSWPSAILKSIESWTRNFIWSGDISQKKLVTVAWKKVCAPYEEGGLGL' A
#
# COMPACT_ATOMS: atom_id res chain seq x y z
N MET A 1 16.00 -1.49 -9.88
CA MET A 1 15.34 -2.14 -11.02
C MET A 1 13.81 -2.07 -10.91
N ALA A 2 13.16 -2.76 -9.96
CA ALA A 2 11.69 -2.84 -9.90
C ALA A 2 10.94 -1.51 -9.69
N ILE A 3 11.44 -0.63 -8.81
CA ILE A 3 10.82 0.69 -8.55
C ILE A 3 10.80 1.54 -9.83
N TYR A 4 11.90 1.51 -10.58
CA TYR A 4 12.06 2.27 -11.82
C TYR A 4 11.12 1.78 -12.93
N SER A 5 10.85 0.47 -13.00
CA SER A 5 9.86 -0.06 -13.96
C SER A 5 8.40 0.26 -13.57
N ILE A 6 8.10 0.40 -12.28
CA ILE A 6 6.75 0.78 -11.83
C ILE A 6 6.48 2.26 -12.08
N THR A 7 7.50 3.12 -12.01
CA THR A 7 7.37 4.56 -12.27
C THR A 7 7.41 4.93 -13.74
N ILE A 8 8.09 4.16 -14.60
CA ILE A 8 8.25 4.49 -16.03
C ILE A 8 7.14 3.91 -16.90
N TYR A 9 6.65 2.71 -16.58
CA TYR A 9 5.60 2.07 -17.35
C TYR A 9 4.23 2.36 -16.74
N SER A 10 3.20 2.49 -17.59
CA SER A 10 1.82 2.52 -17.12
C SER A 10 1.34 1.10 -16.86
N TRP A 11 1.15 0.73 -15.60
CA TRP A 11 0.73 -0.61 -15.22
C TRP A 11 -0.80 -0.77 -15.26
N PRO A 12 -1.31 -1.97 -15.55
CA PRO A 12 -2.73 -2.27 -15.40
C PRO A 12 -3.21 -1.99 -13.98
N SER A 13 -4.34 -1.30 -13.85
CA SER A 13 -4.93 -0.94 -12.56
C SER A 13 -5.23 -2.15 -11.66
N ALA A 14 -5.48 -3.32 -12.25
CA ALA A 14 -5.65 -4.57 -11.51
C ALA A 14 -4.38 -4.97 -10.75
N ILE A 15 -3.20 -4.80 -11.36
CA ILE A 15 -1.93 -5.16 -10.72
C ILE A 15 -1.61 -4.16 -9.60
N LEU A 16 -1.81 -2.86 -9.85
CA LEU A 16 -1.63 -1.82 -8.83
C LEU A 16 -2.51 -2.06 -7.60
N LYS A 17 -3.78 -2.44 -7.81
CA LYS A 17 -4.70 -2.78 -6.71
C LYS A 17 -4.24 -4.02 -5.91
N SER A 18 -3.71 -5.03 -6.59
CA SER A 18 -3.17 -6.23 -5.92
C SER A 18 -1.95 -5.89 -5.05
N ILE A 19 -1.02 -5.09 -5.58
CA ILE A 19 0.15 -4.61 -4.85
C ILE A 19 -0.28 -3.79 -3.63
N GLU A 20 -1.20 -2.83 -3.81
CA GLU A 20 -1.71 -2.01 -2.71
C GLU A 20 -2.35 -2.89 -1.61
N SER A 21 -3.11 -3.92 -1.99
CA SER A 21 -3.67 -4.86 -1.01
C SER A 21 -2.60 -5.67 -0.30
N TRP A 22 -1.55 -6.13 -0.98
CA TRP A 22 -0.46 -6.87 -0.36
C TRP A 22 0.36 -6.00 0.60
N THR A 23 0.71 -4.78 0.17
CA THR A 23 1.40 -3.80 1.03
C THR A 23 0.57 -3.51 2.27
N ARG A 24 -0.74 -3.28 2.12
CA ARG A 24 -1.64 -3.10 3.25
C ARG A 24 -1.66 -4.30 4.19
N ASN A 25 -1.83 -5.51 3.66
CA ASN A 25 -1.87 -6.72 4.49
C ASN A 25 -0.54 -6.92 5.23
N PHE A 26 0.58 -6.72 4.55
CA PHE A 26 1.92 -6.84 5.13
C PHE A 26 2.13 -5.86 6.29
N ILE A 27 1.77 -4.59 6.13
CA ILE A 27 1.93 -3.59 7.20
C ILE A 27 1.13 -3.97 8.46
N TRP A 28 -0.08 -4.51 8.29
CA TRP A 28 -0.96 -4.80 9.43
C TRP A 28 -0.80 -6.18 10.04
N SER A 29 -0.39 -7.18 9.25
CA SER A 29 -0.35 -8.59 9.66
C SER A 29 1.05 -9.19 9.62
N GLY A 30 2.04 -8.51 9.02
CA GLY A 30 3.37 -9.07 8.75
C GLY A 30 3.39 -10.11 7.63
N ASP A 31 2.22 -10.45 7.07
CA ASP A 31 2.03 -11.44 6.01
C ASP A 31 1.07 -10.89 4.95
N ILE A 32 1.31 -11.20 3.68
CA ILE A 32 0.53 -10.68 2.54
C ILE A 32 -0.82 -11.40 2.35
N SER A 33 -0.94 -12.64 2.82
CA SER A 33 -2.13 -13.49 2.69
C SER A 33 -3.13 -13.27 3.82
N GLN A 34 -2.62 -12.91 5.00
CA GLN A 34 -3.44 -12.68 6.19
C GLN A 34 -3.99 -11.26 6.23
N LYS A 35 -5.32 -11.16 6.37
CA LYS A 35 -6.01 -9.87 6.59
C LYS A 35 -6.32 -9.75 8.07
N LYS A 36 -5.83 -8.68 8.69
CA LYS A 36 -6.20 -8.31 10.06
C LYS A 36 -7.28 -7.23 10.04
N LEU A 37 -8.14 -7.22 11.05
CA LEU A 37 -9.11 -6.15 11.23
C LEU A 37 -8.38 -4.89 11.70
N VAL A 38 -8.57 -3.79 10.99
CA VAL A 38 -7.84 -2.53 11.21
C VAL A 38 -8.84 -1.39 11.38
N THR A 39 -8.62 -0.55 12.38
CA THR A 39 -9.44 0.64 12.66
C THR A 39 -9.00 1.89 11.89
N VAL A 40 -7.81 1.88 11.29
CA VAL A 40 -7.26 3.02 10.55
C VAL A 40 -7.48 2.83 9.06
N ALA A 41 -8.10 3.82 8.42
CA ALA A 41 -8.32 3.83 6.97
C ALA A 41 -6.99 3.89 6.22
N TRP A 42 -6.83 3.04 5.19
CA TRP A 42 -5.60 2.97 4.39
C TRP A 42 -5.21 4.31 3.75
N LYS A 43 -6.19 5.09 3.28
CA LYS A 43 -5.93 6.45 2.76
C LYS A 43 -5.31 7.40 3.77
N LYS A 44 -5.64 7.26 5.07
CA LYS A 44 -5.06 8.09 6.13
C LYS A 44 -3.62 7.68 6.43
N VAL A 45 -3.29 6.40 6.25
CA VAL A 45 -1.92 5.87 6.40
C VAL A 45 -0.99 6.42 5.31
N CYS A 46 -1.45 6.45 4.06
CA CYS A 46 -0.68 7.01 2.94
C CYS A 46 -0.63 8.55 2.93
N ALA A 47 -1.33 9.22 3.83
CA ALA A 47 -1.24 10.68 3.93
C ALA A 47 0.15 11.10 4.47
N PRO A 48 0.65 12.29 4.11
CA PRO A 48 1.86 12.85 4.68
C PRO A 48 1.83 12.90 6.21
N TYR A 49 3.01 12.87 6.83
CA TYR A 49 3.13 13.01 8.29
C TYR A 49 2.53 14.32 8.82
N GLU A 50 2.61 15.40 8.04
CA GLU A 50 2.02 16.70 8.38
C GLU A 50 0.48 16.67 8.48
N GLU A 51 -0.15 15.73 7.77
CA GLU A 51 -1.60 15.51 7.80
C GLU A 51 -2.02 14.40 8.79
N GLY A 52 -1.08 13.91 9.60
CA GLY A 52 -1.30 12.85 10.58
C GLY A 52 -1.35 11.44 10.00
N GLY A 53 -0.76 11.24 8.81
CA GLY A 53 -0.51 9.93 8.22
C GLY A 53 0.89 9.39 8.50
N LEU A 54 1.27 8.31 7.82
CA LEU A 54 2.57 7.65 7.94
C LEU A 54 3.52 7.95 6.76
N GLY A 55 3.10 8.79 5.80
CA GLY A 55 3.91 9.21 4.66
C GLY A 55 4.41 8.05 3.78
N LEU A 56 3.60 6.98 3.69
CA LEU A 56 3.89 5.77 2.89
C LEU A 56 3.53 5.95 1.42
#